data_AF-A0A6V7I0S6-F1
#
_entry.id   AF-A0A6V7I0S6-F1
#
_cell.length_a   1.000
_cell.length_b   1.000
_cell.length_c   1.000
_cell.angle_alpha   90.00
_cell.angle_beta   90.00
_cell.angle_gamma   90.00
#
_symmetry.space_group_name_H-M   'P 1'
#
loop_
_entity.id
_entity.type
_entity.pdbx_description
1 polymer ?
#
loop_
_entity_poly.entity_id
_entity_poly.type
_entity_poly.pdbx_seq_one_letter_code
_entity_poly.pdbx_strand_id
1 'polypeptide(L)' 'VIKGSLNGCFYFTCKQCLFTTLRENEMEDHLSGKMIYQNCHRKLELKCFGCTNIFFSKYSLLTHAIYDHQ' A
#
# COMPACT_ATOMS: atom_id res chain seq x y z
N VAL A 1 3.89 10.17 4.32
CA VAL A 1 4.09 10.01 5.79
C VAL A 1 3.81 11.32 6.48
N ILE A 2 3.23 11.30 7.67
CA ILE A 2 3.20 12.41 8.62
C ILE A 2 4.18 12.05 9.73
N LYS A 3 5.12 12.93 10.04
CA LYS A 3 6.01 12.79 11.20
C LYS A 3 5.43 13.64 12.33
N GLY A 4 5.17 13.01 13.47
CA GLY A 4 4.70 13.67 14.69
C GLY A 4 5.70 13.50 15.83
N SER A 5 5.50 14.27 16.90
CA SER A 5 6.23 14.14 18.16
C SER A 5 5.23 14.12 19.31
N LEU A 6 5.35 13.12 20.18
CA LEU A 6 4.55 13.00 21.41
C LEU A 6 5.51 12.74 22.57
N ASN A 7 5.53 13.63 23.56
CA ASN A 7 6.39 13.51 24.75
C ASN A 7 7.88 13.30 24.45
N GLY A 8 8.41 13.91 23.38
CA GLY A 8 9.81 13.77 22.97
C GLY A 8 10.12 12.52 22.13
N CYS A 9 9.15 11.65 21.89
CA CYS A 9 9.26 10.53 20.96
C CYS A 9 8.71 10.89 19.59
N PHE A 10 9.47 10.61 18.53
CA PHE A 10 8.99 10.76 17.16
C PHE A 10 8.18 9.54 16.73
N TYR A 11 7.11 9.78 15.99
CA TYR A 11 6.32 8.73 15.36
C TYR A 11 6.00 9.08 13.90
N PHE A 12 5.75 8.04 13.12
CA PHE A 12 5.43 8.11 11.70
C PHE A 12 4.03 7.53 11.51
N THR A 13 3.13 8.33 10.94
CA THR A 13 1.79 7.89 10.55
C THR A 13 1.66 7.89 9.03
N CYS A 14 1.04 6.84 8.50
CA CYS A 14 0.71 6.78 7.09
C CYS A 14 -0.39 7.79 6.79
N LYS A 15 -0.26 8.55 5.69
CA LYS A 15 -1.31 9.50 5.28
C LYS A 15 -2.57 8.82 4.72
N GLN A 16 -2.46 7.54 4.40
CA GLN A 16 -3.44 6.82 3.57
C GLN A 16 -4.12 5.68 4.31
N CYS A 17 -3.65 5.32 5.51
CA CYS A 17 -4.29 4.32 6.35
C CYS A 17 -3.94 4.59 7.82
N LEU A 18 -4.49 3.76 8.72
CA LEU A 18 -4.30 3.90 10.17
C LEU A 18 -2.93 3.43 10.67
N PHE A 19 -2.02 3.03 9.77
CA PHE A 19 -0.69 2.57 10.14
C PHE A 19 0.12 3.67 10.83
N THR A 20 0.61 3.38 12.03
CA THR A 20 1.50 4.24 12.80
C THR A 20 2.63 3.41 13.39
N THR A 21 3.86 3.89 13.28
CA THR A 21 5.05 3.24 13.85
C THR A 21 5.99 4.29 14.45
N LEU A 22 6.85 3.87 15.37
CA LEU A 22 7.93 4.68 15.92
C LEU A 22 9.20 4.59 15.07
N ARG A 23 9.26 3.66 14.10
CA ARG A 23 10.46 3.40 13.31
C ARG A 23 10.27 3.81 11.85
N GLU A 24 11.28 4.50 11.32
CA GLU A 24 11.25 4.99 9.94
C GLU A 24 11.31 3.86 8.92
N ASN A 25 12.20 2.87 9.13
CA ASN A 25 12.34 1.71 8.24
C ASN A 25 11.05 0.89 8.12
N GLU A 26 10.29 0.72 9.21
CA GLU A 26 8.98 0.04 9.19
C GLU A 26 7.96 0.82 8.37
N MET A 27 8.02 2.16 8.39
CA MET A 27 7.20 3.00 7.51
C MET A 27 7.61 2.88 6.05
N GLU A 28 8.91 2.81 5.74
CA GLU A 28 9.38 2.56 4.37
C GLU A 28 8.97 1.18 3.84
N ASP A 29 9.08 0.14 4.66
CA ASP A 29 8.63 -1.22 4.33
C ASP A 29 7.10 -1.29 4.13
N HIS A 30 6.35 -0.54 4.93
CA HIS A 30 4.90 -0.36 4.77
C HIS A 30 4.55 0.35 3.44
N LEU A 31 5.25 1.43 3.09
CA LEU A 31 5.01 2.19 1.86
C LEU A 31 5.45 1.46 0.59
N SER A 32 6.49 0.63 0.69
CA SER A 32 7.00 -0.20 -0.40
C SER A 32 6.18 -1.48 -0.61
N GLY A 33 5.28 -1.80 0.33
CA GLY A 33 4.42 -3.00 0.23
C GLY A 33 5.15 -4.30 0.53
N LYS A 34 6.35 -4.26 1.14
CA LYS A 34 7.05 -5.46 1.64
C LYS A 34 6.31 -6.11 2.81
N MET A 35 5.59 -5.30 3.59
CA MET A 35 4.75 -5.75 4.70
C MET A 35 3.40 -6.27 4.19
N ILE A 36 3.26 -7.59 4.06
CA ILE A 36 2.06 -8.27 3.52
C ILE A 36 0.84 -8.10 4.47
N TYR A 37 1.08 -7.99 5.78
CA TYR A 37 0.01 -8.03 6.80
C TYR A 37 -0.59 -6.66 7.15
N GLN A 38 0.04 -5.56 6.73
CA GLN A 38 -0.44 -4.21 7.01
C GLN A 38 -0.42 -3.42 5.71
N ASN A 39 -1.31 -3.84 4.81
CA ASN A 39 -1.52 -3.21 3.51
C ASN A 39 -1.75 -1.71 3.72
N CYS A 40 -0.76 -0.90 3.36
CA CYS A 40 -1.00 0.50 3.11
C CYS A 40 -2.11 0.60 2.08
N HIS A 41 -3.20 1.31 2.38
CA HIS A 41 -4.27 1.57 1.41
C HIS A 41 -3.80 2.44 0.23
N ARG A 42 -2.50 2.71 0.12
CA ARG A 42 -1.81 3.03 -1.14
C ARG A 42 -1.79 1.85 -2.10
N LYS A 43 -2.90 1.13 -2.24
CA LYS A 43 -3.02 0.23 -3.37
C LYS A 43 -3.31 1.14 -4.56
N LEU A 44 -2.25 1.51 -5.28
CA LEU A 44 -2.35 2.21 -6.56
C LEU A 44 -3.43 1.48 -7.34
N GLU A 45 -4.54 2.14 -7.67
CA GLU A 45 -5.62 1.51 -8.39
C GLU A 45 -5.09 1.08 -9.76
N LEU A 46 -4.92 -0.23 -9.91
CA LEU A 46 -4.49 -0.85 -11.14
C LEU A 46 -5.75 -1.19 -11.93
N LYS A 47 -6.09 -0.34 -12.88
CA LYS A 47 -7.23 -0.58 -13.77
C LYS A 47 -6.83 -1.60 -14.83
N CYS A 48 -7.71 -2.55 -15.08
CA CYS A 48 -7.57 -3.39 -16.26
C CYS A 48 -7.78 -2.56 -17.53
N PHE A 49 -7.04 -2.87 -18.60
CA PHE A 49 -7.23 -2.21 -19.89
C PHE A 49 -8.46 -2.76 -20.64
N GLY A 50 -8.82 -4.03 -20.38
CA GLY A 50 -9.91 -4.74 -21.07
C GLY A 50 -11.28 -4.68 -20.39
N CYS A 51 -11.37 -4.16 -19.16
CA CYS A 51 -12.64 -4.07 -18.43
C CYS A 51 -12.61 -3.00 -17.32
N THR A 52 -13.76 -2.82 -16.65
CA THR A 52 -13.92 -1.88 -15.54
C THR A 52 -13.39 -2.37 -14.20
N ASN A 53 -12.78 -3.56 -14.14
CA ASN A 53 -12.26 -4.11 -12.89
C ASN A 53 -11.05 -3.31 -12.38
N ILE A 54 -11.06 -3.08 -11.08
CA ILE A 54 -9.98 -2.37 -10.35
C ILE A 54 -9.26 -3.39 -9.49
N PHE A 55 -7.94 -3.40 -9.62
CA PHE A 55 -7.05 -4.24 -8.86
C PHE A 55 -6.15 -3.39 -7.98
N PHE A 56 -5.60 -4.06 -6.99
CA PHE A 56 -4.82 -3.44 -5.95
C PHE A 56 -3.48 -4.17 -5.73
N SER A 57 -3.19 -5.14 -6.60
CA SER A 57 -1.98 -5.94 -6.67
C SER A 57 -1.65 -6.17 -8.14
N LYS A 58 -0.38 -5.98 -8.50
CA LYS A 58 0.10 -6.21 -9.88
C LYS A 58 -0.07 -7.67 -10.29
N TYR A 59 0.14 -8.60 -9.37
CA TYR A 59 -0.07 -10.03 -9.62
C TYR A 59 -1.53 -10.32 -9.99
N SER A 60 -2.49 -9.82 -9.19
CA SER A 60 -3.91 -10.04 -9.45
C SER A 60 -4.37 -9.43 -10.78
N LEU A 61 -3.89 -8.22 -11.12
CA LEU A 61 -4.17 -7.61 -12.42
C LEU A 61 -3.60 -8.46 -13.58
N LEU A 62 -2.35 -8.92 -13.46
CA LEU A 62 -1.70 -9.70 -14.51
C LEU A 62 -2.39 -11.05 -14.73
N THR A 63 -2.71 -11.76 -13.65
CA THR A 63 -3.46 -13.02 -13.71
C THR A 63 -4.81 -12.79 -14.40
N HIS A 64 -5.56 -11.78 -13.98
CA HIS A 64 -6.83 -11.43 -14.62
C HIS A 64 -6.65 -11.11 -16.13
N ALA A 65 -5.68 -10.30 -16.51
CA ALA A 65 -5.43 -9.97 -17.91
C ALA A 65 -5.08 -11.21 -18.75
N ILE A 66 -4.35 -12.18 -18.20
CA ILE A 66 -3.93 -13.40 -18.91
C ILE A 66 -5.08 -14.40 -19.07
N TYR A 67 -5.99 -14.51 -18.10
CA TYR A 67 -7.02 -15.56 -18.10
C TYR A 67 -8.40 -15.07 -18.55
N ASP A 68 -8.76 -13.81 -18.30
CA ASP A 68 -10.09 -13.26 -18.62
C ASP A 68 -10.13 -12.43 -19.91
N HIS A 69 -8.96 -12.02 -20.44
CA HIS A 69 -8.85 -11.10 -21.59
C HIS A 69 -7.90 -11.60 -22.69
N GLN A 70 -7.73 -12.92 -22.84
CA GLN A 70 -6.92 -13.50 -23.93
C GLN A 70 -7.31 -12.98 -25.31
#